data_AF-A0A817K4P4-F1
#
_entry.id   AF-A0A817K4P4-F1
#
_cell.length_a   1.000
_cell.length_b   1.000
_cell.length_c   1.000
_cell.angle_alpha   90.00
_cell.angle_beta   90.00
_cell.angle_gamma   90.00
#
_symmetry.space_group_name_H-M   'P 1'
#
loop_
_entity.id
_entity.type
_entity.pdbx_description
1 polymer ?
#
loop_
_entity_poly.entity_id
_entity_poly.type
_entity_poly.pdbx_seq_one_letter_code
_entity_poly.pdbx_strand_id
1 'polypeptide(L)'
;MFDQILYNVTSKRPLVHCITNYVTVSDCANIIAACGASPIMADDHNEVEDITSICNALVLNIGTLNERTIQSMIKAGRKANALKHTVVLDPVGAGASKLRTETTYKLLDAIQFSVIRGNISEIKTVALGSGTTKGVDADVSDTVTEENLSQSIEFIKTLSKVRN
;
A
#
# COMPACT_ATOMS: atom_id res chain seq x y z
N MET A 1 12.23 -13.99 15.76
CA MET A 1 11.42 -13.80 14.52
C MET A 1 11.87 -12.55 13.78
N PHE A 2 11.85 -11.36 14.43
CA PHE A 2 12.26 -10.11 13.80
C PHE A 2 13.74 -10.06 13.38
N ASP A 3 14.65 -10.68 14.14
CA ASP A 3 16.09 -10.71 13.78
C ASP A 3 16.32 -11.35 12.42
N GLN A 4 15.64 -12.46 12.13
CA GLN A 4 15.74 -13.14 10.83
C GLN A 4 15.18 -12.28 9.69
N ILE A 5 14.10 -11.52 9.94
CA ILE A 5 13.52 -10.60 8.95
C ILE A 5 14.52 -9.48 8.64
N LEU A 6 15.08 -8.84 9.66
CA LEU A 6 16.07 -7.76 9.51
C LEU A 6 17.36 -8.27 8.85
N TYR A 7 17.82 -9.46 9.22
CA TYR A 7 18.95 -10.12 8.56
C TYR A 7 18.67 -10.36 7.08
N ASN A 8 17.48 -10.83 6.71
CA ASN A 8 17.12 -11.05 5.31
C ASN A 8 17.12 -9.75 4.49
N VAL A 9 16.68 -8.63 5.07
CA VAL A 9 16.71 -7.32 4.38
C VAL A 9 18.15 -6.87 4.16
N THR A 10 18.97 -6.87 5.21
CA THR A 10 20.36 -6.39 5.15
C THR A 10 21.28 -7.27 4.30
N SER A 11 21.02 -8.59 4.26
CA SER A 11 21.78 -9.53 3.43
C SER A 11 21.38 -9.51 1.95
N LYS A 12 20.08 -9.42 1.64
CA LYS A 12 19.59 -9.40 0.25
C LYS A 12 19.60 -8.02 -0.38
N ARG A 13 19.53 -6.96 0.43
CA ARG A 13 19.46 -5.56 0.02
C ARG A 13 18.44 -5.32 -1.11
N PRO A 14 17.15 -5.63 -0.89
CA PRO A 14 16.17 -5.55 -1.97
C PRO A 14 16.02 -4.12 -2.49
N LEU A 15 15.81 -3.99 -3.80
CA LEU A 15 15.41 -2.74 -4.44
C LEU A 15 13.88 -2.58 -4.34
N VAL A 16 13.41 -1.51 -3.73
CA VAL A 16 12.00 -1.25 -3.45
C VAL A 16 11.52 -0.04 -4.25
N HIS A 17 10.66 -0.29 -5.23
CA HIS A 17 10.01 0.76 -5.99
C HIS A 17 8.89 1.39 -5.17
N CYS A 18 8.95 2.69 -4.93
CA CYS A 18 7.94 3.44 -4.18
C CYS A 18 7.24 4.47 -5.07
N ILE A 19 5.97 4.24 -5.37
CA ILE A 19 5.06 5.26 -5.91
C ILE A 19 4.25 5.77 -4.71
N THR A 20 4.78 6.80 -4.05
CA THR A 20 4.25 7.31 -2.78
C THR A 20 3.85 8.78 -2.86
N ASN A 21 3.31 9.30 -1.76
CA ASN A 21 2.90 10.68 -1.65
C ASN A 21 4.09 11.63 -1.44
N TYR A 22 3.95 12.90 -1.86
CA TYR A 22 5.05 13.87 -1.77
C TYR A 22 5.35 14.34 -0.34
N VAL A 23 4.45 14.10 0.62
CA VAL A 23 4.64 14.51 2.02
C VAL A 23 5.66 13.60 2.70
N THR A 24 5.63 12.29 2.43
CA THR A 24 6.46 11.29 3.11
C THR A 24 7.56 10.69 2.25
N VAL A 25 7.72 11.13 1.00
CA VAL A 25 8.66 10.50 0.03
C VAL A 25 10.10 10.43 0.56
N SER A 26 10.59 11.49 1.19
CA SER A 26 11.94 11.53 1.78
C SER A 26 12.07 10.56 2.95
N ASP A 27 11.08 10.53 3.84
CA ASP A 27 11.09 9.65 5.01
C ASP A 27 11.03 8.18 4.60
N CYS A 28 10.19 7.83 3.62
CA CYS A 28 10.14 6.50 3.04
C CYS A 28 11.52 6.09 2.47
N ALA A 29 12.20 6.98 1.74
CA ALA A 29 13.54 6.71 1.23
C ALA A 29 14.53 6.42 2.36
N ASN A 30 14.60 7.33 3.33
CA ASN A 30 15.56 7.26 4.41
C ASN A 30 15.33 6.03 5.30
N ILE A 31 14.08 5.69 5.60
CA ILE A 31 13.75 4.51 6.42
C ILE A 31 14.09 3.22 5.67
N ILE A 32 13.77 3.10 4.39
CA ILE A 32 14.12 1.91 3.58
C ILE A 32 15.64 1.73 3.55
N ALA A 33 16.38 2.81 3.32
CA ALA A 33 17.84 2.80 3.33
C ALA A 33 18.41 2.44 4.72
N ALA A 34 17.86 3.00 5.79
CA ALA A 34 18.26 2.71 7.16
C ALA A 34 18.02 1.25 7.55
N CYS A 35 16.96 0.62 7.02
CA CYS A 35 16.71 -0.81 7.18
C CYS A 35 17.66 -1.72 6.36
N GLY A 36 18.51 -1.16 5.49
CA GLY A 36 19.47 -1.89 4.67
C GLY A 36 18.98 -2.30 3.28
N ALA A 37 17.82 -1.81 2.85
CA ALA A 37 17.31 -1.96 1.49
C ALA A 37 17.70 -0.76 0.62
N SER A 38 17.37 -0.80 -0.67
CA SER A 38 17.58 0.32 -1.61
C SER A 38 16.23 0.87 -2.07
N PRO A 39 15.90 2.14 -1.79
CA PRO A 39 14.69 2.76 -2.32
C PRO A 39 14.90 3.29 -3.75
N ILE A 40 13.84 3.26 -4.56
CA ILE A 40 13.77 4.03 -5.81
C ILE A 40 12.36 4.62 -5.98
N MET A 41 12.29 5.88 -6.41
CA MET A 41 11.04 6.61 -6.61
C MET A 41 10.94 7.01 -8.07
N ALA A 42 10.00 6.43 -8.79
CA ALA A 42 9.68 6.80 -10.16
C ALA A 42 8.16 6.74 -10.34
N ASP A 43 7.56 7.77 -10.91
CA ASP A 43 6.10 7.83 -11.07
C ASP A 43 5.66 8.28 -12.46
N ASP A 44 6.59 8.38 -13.40
CA ASP A 44 6.26 8.68 -14.80
C ASP A 44 5.80 7.43 -15.55
N HIS A 45 4.63 7.53 -16.18
CA HIS A 45 4.00 6.39 -16.84
C HIS A 45 4.80 5.82 -18.02
N ASN A 46 5.85 6.52 -18.48
CA ASN A 46 6.74 6.08 -19.55
C ASN A 46 7.93 5.24 -19.05
N GLU A 47 8.28 5.31 -17.76
CA GLU A 47 9.44 4.57 -17.21
C GLU A 47 9.06 3.59 -16.09
N VAL A 48 7.89 3.73 -15.46
CA VAL A 48 7.54 2.94 -14.27
C VAL A 48 7.57 1.43 -14.48
N GLU A 49 7.31 0.93 -15.69
CA GLU A 49 7.42 -0.50 -15.97
C GLU A 49 8.88 -0.97 -16.02
N ASP A 50 9.79 -0.15 -16.56
CA ASP A 50 11.23 -0.45 -16.60
C ASP A 50 11.81 -0.43 -15.19
N ILE A 51 11.48 0.60 -14.41
CA ILE A 51 11.90 0.71 -13.00
C ILE A 51 11.35 -0.46 -12.18
N THR A 52 10.06 -0.78 -12.33
CA THR A 52 9.47 -1.92 -11.62
C THR A 52 10.13 -3.24 -12.01
N SER A 53 10.59 -3.39 -13.25
CA SER A 53 11.19 -4.65 -13.75
C SER A 53 12.49 -5.02 -13.06
N ILE A 54 13.25 -4.04 -12.59
CA ILE A 54 14.53 -4.26 -11.90
C ILE A 54 14.39 -4.34 -10.38
N CYS A 55 13.20 -4.05 -9.85
CA CYS A 55 12.93 -4.04 -8.42
C CYS A 55 12.55 -5.43 -7.88
N ASN A 56 12.52 -5.57 -6.56
CA ASN A 56 12.06 -6.79 -5.89
C ASN A 56 10.66 -6.64 -5.29
N ALA A 57 10.27 -5.40 -5.00
CA ALA A 57 8.97 -5.06 -4.43
C ALA A 57 8.48 -3.70 -4.94
N LEU A 58 7.17 -3.51 -4.91
CA LEU A 58 6.48 -2.28 -5.25
C LEU A 58 5.58 -1.83 -4.08
N VAL A 59 5.70 -0.57 -3.70
CA VAL A 59 4.83 0.08 -2.71
C VAL A 59 4.02 1.16 -3.41
N LEU A 60 2.70 1.04 -3.33
CA LEU A 60 1.74 2.02 -3.84
C LEU A 60 1.06 2.72 -2.66
N ASN A 61 1.24 4.03 -2.53
CA ASN A 61 0.60 4.85 -1.50
C ASN A 61 -0.15 6.02 -2.15
N ILE A 62 -1.43 6.18 -1.80
CA ILE A 62 -2.34 7.14 -2.45
C ILE A 62 -2.55 8.46 -1.68
N GLY A 63 -1.68 8.80 -0.72
CA GLY A 63 -1.89 9.94 0.20
C GLY A 63 -2.07 11.30 -0.49
N THR A 64 -1.29 11.56 -1.53
CA THR A 64 -1.39 12.77 -2.38
C THR A 64 -1.70 12.41 -3.83
N LEU A 65 -2.72 11.56 -4.00
CA LEU A 65 -3.15 11.03 -5.28
C LEU A 65 -3.48 12.13 -6.30
N ASN A 66 -3.12 11.88 -7.56
CA ASN A 66 -3.51 12.69 -8.71
C ASN A 66 -3.68 11.80 -9.95
N GLU A 67 -4.32 12.30 -10.99
CA GLU A 67 -4.65 11.50 -12.18
C GLU A 67 -3.42 10.92 -12.90
N ARG A 68 -2.31 11.67 -12.94
CA ARG A 68 -1.05 11.22 -13.54
C ARG A 68 -0.54 9.96 -12.85
N THR A 69 -0.52 9.95 -11.51
CA THR A 69 0.03 8.82 -10.75
C THR A 69 -0.88 7.60 -10.76
N ILE A 70 -2.20 7.74 -10.92
CA ILE A 70 -3.12 6.60 -11.03
C ILE A 70 -2.72 5.67 -12.19
N GLN A 71 -2.44 6.23 -13.37
CA GLN A 71 -2.02 5.44 -14.53
C GLN A 71 -0.70 4.72 -14.27
N SER A 72 0.27 5.41 -13.68
CA SER A 72 1.57 4.85 -13.32
C SER A 72 1.46 3.71 -12.31
N MET A 73 0.62 3.87 -11.28
CA MET A 73 0.36 2.84 -10.26
C MET A 73 -0.23 1.57 -10.89
N ILE A 74 -1.16 1.68 -11.83
CA ILE A 74 -1.75 0.53 -12.53
C ILE A 74 -0.71 -0.18 -13.39
N LYS A 75 0.08 0.56 -14.18
CA LYS A 75 1.15 -0.01 -15.01
C LYS A 75 2.19 -0.74 -14.16
N ALA A 76 2.72 -0.07 -13.14
CA ALA A 76 3.69 -0.64 -12.22
C ALA A 76 3.15 -1.88 -11.52
N GLY A 77 1.91 -1.83 -11.00
CA GLY A 77 1.28 -2.95 -10.31
C GLY A 77 1.11 -4.19 -11.20
N ARG A 78 0.61 -4.01 -12.42
CA ARG A 78 0.49 -5.10 -13.41
C ARG A 78 1.85 -5.70 -13.75
N LYS A 79 2.86 -4.85 -13.97
CA LYS A 79 4.22 -5.30 -14.25
C LYS A 79 4.81 -6.09 -13.08
N ALA A 80 4.64 -5.59 -11.85
CA ALA A 80 5.07 -6.27 -10.63
C ALA A 80 4.41 -7.64 -10.47
N ASN A 81 3.10 -7.75 -10.72
CA ASN A 81 2.40 -9.04 -10.69
C ASN A 81 2.90 -10.02 -11.76
N ALA A 82 3.11 -9.55 -13.00
CA ALA A 82 3.63 -10.39 -14.07
C ALA A 82 5.01 -10.98 -13.73
N LEU A 83 5.83 -10.23 -13.00
CA LEU A 83 7.15 -10.64 -12.52
C LEU A 83 7.13 -11.32 -11.14
N LYS A 84 5.94 -11.48 -10.54
CA LYS A 84 5.75 -12.05 -9.19
C LYS A 84 6.49 -11.28 -8.09
N HIS A 85 6.67 -9.98 -8.26
CA HIS A 85 7.17 -9.10 -7.21
C HIS A 85 6.12 -8.90 -6.12
N THR A 86 6.58 -8.68 -4.90
CA THR A 86 5.71 -8.31 -3.78
C THR A 86 5.12 -6.92 -4.03
N VAL A 87 3.80 -6.79 -3.89
CA VAL A 87 3.11 -5.50 -4.05
C VAL A 87 2.39 -5.14 -2.77
N VAL A 88 2.64 -3.93 -2.26
CA VAL A 88 2.01 -3.38 -1.05
C VAL A 88 1.13 -2.20 -1.43
N LEU A 89 -0.10 -2.17 -0.93
CA LEU A 89 -1.00 -1.03 -1.00
C LEU A 89 -1.11 -0.34 0.35
N ASP A 90 -0.94 0.98 0.35
CA ASP A 90 -1.35 1.87 1.45
C ASP A 90 -2.47 2.81 0.92
N PRO A 91 -3.76 2.49 1.18
CA PRO A 91 -4.92 3.18 0.63
C PRO A 91 -5.24 4.47 1.42
N VAL A 92 -4.21 5.28 1.71
CA VAL A 92 -4.31 6.49 2.55
C VAL A 92 -5.52 7.36 2.20
N GLY A 93 -6.41 7.55 3.16
CA GLY A 93 -7.62 8.36 3.01
C GLY A 93 -8.69 7.74 2.12
N ALA A 94 -8.66 6.43 1.86
CA ALA A 94 -9.84 5.73 1.34
C ALA A 94 -11.04 6.00 2.26
N GLY A 95 -12.18 6.36 1.66
CA GLY A 95 -13.39 6.78 2.36
C GLY A 95 -13.47 8.29 2.64
N ALA A 96 -12.35 9.03 2.54
CA ALA A 96 -12.34 10.47 2.77
C ALA A 96 -12.77 11.27 1.53
N SER A 97 -12.58 10.71 0.33
CA SER A 97 -13.03 11.32 -0.92
C SER A 97 -13.36 10.27 -1.98
N LYS A 98 -14.26 10.63 -2.90
CA LYS A 98 -14.68 9.78 -4.02
C LYS A 98 -13.48 9.30 -4.84
N LEU A 99 -12.55 10.20 -5.18
CA LEU A 99 -11.37 9.88 -5.98
C LEU A 99 -10.48 8.82 -5.30
N ARG A 100 -10.22 8.95 -4.00
CA ARG A 100 -9.38 8.00 -3.25
C ARG A 100 -10.05 6.63 -3.15
N THR A 101 -11.35 6.61 -2.83
CA THR A 101 -12.12 5.36 -2.74
C THR A 101 -12.18 4.66 -4.09
N GLU A 102 -12.60 5.34 -5.16
CA GLU A 102 -12.68 4.74 -6.50
C GLU A 102 -11.32 4.27 -7.01
N THR A 103 -10.25 5.02 -6.74
CA THR A 103 -8.90 4.60 -7.12
C THR A 103 -8.45 3.36 -6.35
N THR A 104 -8.75 3.29 -5.05
CA THR A 104 -8.48 2.09 -4.25
C THR A 104 -9.12 0.86 -4.88
N TYR A 105 -10.39 0.95 -5.30
CA TYR A 105 -11.08 -0.13 -6.01
C TYR A 105 -10.47 -0.45 -7.37
N LYS A 106 -10.17 0.57 -8.19
CA LYS A 106 -9.49 0.37 -9.48
C LYS A 106 -8.16 -0.35 -9.33
N LEU A 107 -7.38 -0.03 -8.29
CA LEU A 107 -6.11 -0.71 -8.02
C LEU A 107 -6.35 -2.16 -7.58
N LEU A 108 -7.29 -2.40 -6.65
CA LEU A 108 -7.63 -3.75 -6.18
C LEU A 108 -8.17 -4.67 -7.30
N ASP A 109 -8.90 -4.11 -8.26
CA ASP A 109 -9.42 -4.87 -9.39
C ASP A 109 -8.33 -5.17 -10.45
N ALA A 110 -7.32 -4.30 -10.56
CA ALA A 110 -6.27 -4.41 -11.57
C ALA A 110 -5.01 -5.13 -11.10
N ILE A 111 -4.79 -5.24 -9.79
CA ILE A 111 -3.51 -5.66 -9.17
C ILE A 111 -3.79 -6.61 -8.01
N GLN A 112 -3.05 -7.71 -7.99
CA GLN A 112 -2.96 -8.63 -6.85
C GLN A 112 -1.95 -8.09 -5.83
N PHE A 113 -2.43 -7.74 -4.64
CA PHE A 113 -1.60 -7.22 -3.56
C PHE A 113 -1.18 -8.32 -2.60
N SER A 114 0.10 -8.32 -2.23
CA SER A 114 0.62 -9.22 -1.19
C SER A 114 0.26 -8.73 0.20
N VAL A 115 0.18 -7.40 0.38
CA VAL A 115 -0.15 -6.74 1.65
C VAL A 115 -0.97 -5.49 1.36
N ILE A 116 -2.03 -5.27 2.15
CA ILE A 116 -2.74 -4.00 2.23
C ILE A 116 -2.57 -3.50 3.66
N ARG A 117 -2.00 -2.30 3.82
CA ARG A 117 -1.75 -1.68 5.13
C ARG A 117 -2.51 -0.38 5.19
N GLY A 118 -3.34 -0.21 6.21
CA GLY A 118 -4.08 1.02 6.46
C GLY A 118 -4.61 1.04 7.89
N ASN A 119 -5.19 2.16 8.29
CA ASN A 119 -5.93 2.24 9.55
C ASN A 119 -7.26 1.48 9.44
N ILE A 120 -7.94 1.27 10.57
CA ILE A 120 -9.17 0.48 10.62
C ILE A 120 -10.30 1.03 9.74
N SER A 121 -10.45 2.35 9.64
CA SER A 121 -11.47 2.99 8.80
C SER A 121 -11.18 2.83 7.30
N GLU A 122 -9.92 2.91 6.90
CA GLU A 122 -9.47 2.63 5.53
C GLU A 122 -9.68 1.17 5.17
N ILE A 123 -9.32 0.24 6.07
CA ILE A 123 -9.51 -1.20 5.86
C ILE A 123 -11.01 -1.57 5.80
N LYS A 124 -11.85 -0.96 6.64
CA LYS A 124 -13.32 -1.09 6.52
C LYS A 124 -13.82 -0.58 5.16
N THR A 125 -13.29 0.56 4.69
CA THR A 125 -13.62 1.09 3.37
C THR A 125 -13.20 0.15 2.25
N VAL A 126 -12.03 -0.49 2.34
CA VAL A 126 -11.56 -1.52 1.39
C VAL A 126 -12.47 -2.76 1.39
N ALA A 127 -13.05 -3.11 2.54
CA ALA A 127 -13.92 -4.27 2.66
C ALA A 127 -15.32 -4.03 2.11
N LEU A 128 -15.91 -2.85 2.38
CA LEU A 128 -17.35 -2.61 2.26
C LEU A 128 -17.78 -1.81 1.03
N GLY A 129 -16.88 -1.32 0.20
CA GLY A 129 -17.23 -0.42 -0.93
C GLY A 129 -17.49 1.02 -0.52
N SER A 130 -17.73 1.26 0.76
CA SER A 130 -18.18 2.54 1.30
C SER A 130 -17.74 2.65 2.76
N GLY A 131 -17.36 3.86 3.15
CA GLY A 131 -16.96 4.19 4.51
C GLY A 131 -16.98 5.71 4.67
N THR A 132 -17.35 6.18 5.85
CA THR A 132 -17.24 7.59 6.23
C THR A 132 -15.94 7.75 7.02
N THR A 133 -14.88 8.26 6.40
CA THR A 133 -13.65 8.59 7.13
C THR A 133 -13.45 10.11 7.15
N LYS A 134 -13.01 10.65 8.30
CA LYS A 134 -12.62 12.07 8.42
C LYS A 134 -11.13 12.24 8.10
N GLY A 135 -10.75 12.07 6.84
CA GLY A 135 -9.35 12.25 6.41
C GLY A 135 -8.49 11.02 6.63
N VAL A 136 -7.26 11.19 7.13
CA VAL A 136 -6.28 10.11 7.36
C VAL A 136 -6.36 9.50 8.76
N ASP A 137 -7.10 10.15 9.67
CA ASP A 137 -7.36 9.64 11.00
C ASP A 137 -8.52 8.64 10.96
N ALA A 138 -8.46 7.59 11.77
CA ALA A 138 -9.58 6.69 11.95
C ALA A 138 -10.77 7.46 12.56
N ASP A 139 -12.00 7.12 12.15
CA ASP A 139 -13.19 7.65 12.81
C ASP A 139 -13.17 7.18 14.27
N VAL A 140 -13.52 8.05 15.22
CA VAL A 140 -13.54 7.72 16.66
C VAL A 140 -14.41 6.49 16.91
N SER A 141 -15.49 6.34 16.12
CA SER A 141 -16.38 5.17 16.15
C SER A 141 -15.73 3.87 15.68
N ASP A 142 -14.67 3.94 14.89
CA ASP A 142 -13.95 2.79 14.37
C ASP A 142 -12.72 2.39 15.22
N THR A 143 -12.36 3.18 16.23
CA THR A 143 -11.18 2.96 17.06
C THR A 143 -11.15 1.54 17.63
N VAL A 144 -10.01 0.86 17.46
CA VAL A 144 -9.79 -0.46 18.06
C VAL A 144 -9.49 -0.27 19.55
N THR A 145 -10.31 -0.86 20.40
CA THR A 145 -10.18 -0.90 21.85
C THR A 145 -10.02 -2.34 22.31
N GLU A 146 -9.60 -2.56 23.57
CA GLU A 146 -9.53 -3.92 24.15
C GLU A 146 -10.88 -4.66 24.06
N GLU A 147 -11.99 -3.94 24.17
CA GLU A 147 -13.35 -4.51 24.11
C GLU A 147 -13.72 -5.05 22.72
N ASN A 148 -13.23 -4.41 21.66
CA ASN A 148 -13.58 -4.76 20.27
C ASN A 148 -12.42 -5.41 19.49
N LEU A 149 -11.28 -5.66 20.14
CA LEU A 149 -10.06 -6.19 19.52
C LEU A 149 -10.30 -7.55 18.85
N SER A 150 -10.98 -8.46 19.55
CA SER A 150 -11.25 -9.81 19.03
C SER A 150 -12.10 -9.78 17.76
N GLN A 151 -13.14 -8.93 17.75
CA GLN A 151 -14.01 -8.75 16.59
C GLN A 151 -13.25 -8.11 15.42
N SER A 152 -12.40 -7.11 15.70
CA SER A 152 -11.54 -6.48 14.69
C SER A 152 -10.58 -7.47 14.05
N ILE A 153 -9.96 -8.34 14.85
CA ILE A 153 -9.07 -9.41 14.36
C ILE A 153 -9.84 -10.40 13.47
N GLU A 154 -11.03 -10.83 13.90
CA GLU A 154 -11.86 -11.76 13.12
C GLU A 154 -12.30 -11.16 11.78
N PHE A 155 -12.71 -9.89 11.79
CA PHE A 155 -13.04 -9.13 10.59
C PHE A 155 -11.87 -9.08 9.60
N ILE A 156 -10.66 -8.69 10.07
CA ILE A 156 -9.47 -8.59 9.21
C ILE A 156 -9.06 -9.97 8.67
N LYS A 157 -9.12 -11.03 9.50
CA LYS A 157 -8.85 -12.41 9.07
C LYS A 157 -9.82 -12.88 7.99
N THR A 158 -11.08 -12.49 8.09
CA THR A 158 -12.11 -12.84 7.09
C THR A 158 -11.85 -12.09 5.79
N LEU A 159 -11.62 -10.78 5.86
CA LEU A 159 -11.31 -9.95 4.69
C LEU A 159 -10.08 -10.47 3.92
N SER A 160 -9.02 -10.85 4.63
CA SER A 160 -7.80 -11.39 4.03
C SER A 160 -8.03 -12.67 3.23
N LYS A 161 -9.09 -13.45 3.50
CA LYS A 161 -9.41 -14.66 2.74
C LYS A 161 -10.22 -14.39 1.47
N VAL A 162 -11.00 -13.31 1.46
CA VAL A 162 -11.91 -12.96 0.35
C VAL A 162 -11.16 -12.28 -0.81
N ARG A 163 -10.02 -11.65 -0.52
CA ARG A 163 -9.25 -10.81 -1.46
C ARG A 163 -7.90 -11.43 -1.88
N ASN A 164 -7.69 -12.73 -1.64
CA ASN A 164 -6.51 -13.50 -2.05
C ASN A 164 -6.75 -14.32 -3.32
#